data_AF-A0AAE6SRC7-F1
#
_entry.id   AF-A0AAE6SRC7-F1
#
_cell.length_a   1.000
_cell.length_b   1.000
_cell.length_c   1.000
_cell.angle_alpha   90.00
_cell.angle_beta   90.00
_cell.angle_gamma   90.00
#
_symmetry.space_group_name_H-M   'P 1'
#
loop_
_entity.id
_entity.type
_entity.pdbx_description
1 polymer ?
#
loop_
_entity_poly.entity_id
_entity_poly.type
_entity_poly.pdbx_seq_one_letter_code
_entity_poly.pdbx_strand_id
1 'polypeptide(L)'
;MSGSKVYSPVQASLGAFLGGPIASVFFIKQNFVVLNDDEAVKKTNRYGALVITFFISILPFLPENFPNMIIPIITIISTRLLVEKFQFTKEVISNNDDLDFHSNWRVLFVSLISLVVFMIIGVSLLLALDFFGVESLL
;
A
#
# COMPACT_ATOMS: atom_id res chain seq x y z
N MET A 1 11.32 -24.59 -14.15
CA MET A 1 10.71 -24.31 -12.84
C MET A 1 10.13 -22.90 -12.91
N SER A 2 8.96 -22.61 -12.32
CA SER A 2 8.47 -21.23 -12.27
C SER A 2 9.30 -20.47 -11.25
N GLY A 3 9.98 -19.39 -11.65
CA GLY A 3 10.68 -18.49 -10.74
C GLY A 3 9.77 -17.95 -9.64
N SER A 4 10.39 -17.49 -8.55
CA SER A 4 9.70 -16.84 -7.44
C SER A 4 8.98 -15.60 -7.92
N LYS A 5 7.69 -15.49 -7.59
CA LYS A 5 6.83 -14.43 -8.09
C LYS A 5 6.99 -13.15 -7.27
N VAL A 6 7.27 -12.04 -7.94
CA VAL A 6 7.47 -10.73 -7.31
C VAL A 6 6.67 -9.63 -8.01
N TYR A 7 6.52 -8.50 -7.34
CA TYR A 7 5.93 -7.29 -7.90
C TYR A 7 7.03 -6.32 -8.33
N SER A 8 7.00 -5.89 -9.58
CA SER A 8 7.86 -4.79 -10.04
C SER A 8 7.50 -3.45 -9.38
N PRO A 9 8.40 -2.44 -9.41
CA PRO A 9 8.10 -1.10 -8.90
C PRO A 9 6.82 -0.52 -9.50
N VAL A 10 6.61 -0.69 -10.82
CA VAL A 10 5.42 -0.19 -11.52
C VAL A 10 4.16 -0.94 -11.09
N GLN A 11 4.20 -2.26 -10.95
CA GLN A 11 3.04 -3.04 -10.48
C GLN A 11 2.64 -2.66 -9.07
N ALA A 12 3.62 -2.54 -8.17
CA ALA A 12 3.37 -2.13 -6.79
C ALA A 12 2.80 -0.71 -6.72
N SER A 13 3.36 0.24 -7.48
CA SER A 13 2.87 1.62 -7.55
C SER A 13 1.47 1.75 -8.12
N LEU A 14 1.16 1.08 -9.23
CA LEU A 14 -0.18 1.13 -9.83
C LEU A 14 -1.20 0.42 -8.96
N GLY A 15 -0.82 -0.68 -8.32
CA GLY A 15 -1.67 -1.32 -7.35
C GLY A 15 -1.91 -0.45 -6.11
N ALA A 16 -0.89 0.25 -5.62
CA ALA A 16 -1.01 1.20 -4.51
C ALA A 16 -1.85 2.44 -4.87
N PHE A 17 -1.81 2.90 -6.13
CA PHE A 17 -2.71 3.95 -6.62
C PHE A 17 -4.18 3.55 -6.48
N LEU A 18 -4.51 2.32 -6.88
CA LEU A 18 -5.88 1.82 -6.86
C LEU A 18 -6.34 1.38 -5.47
N GLY A 19 -5.50 0.68 -4.72
CA GLY A 19 -5.81 0.06 -3.43
C GLY A 19 -5.33 0.85 -2.20
N GLY A 20 -4.75 2.03 -2.41
CA GLY A 20 -4.28 2.92 -1.36
C GLY A 20 -3.11 2.39 -0.54
N PRO A 21 -2.89 2.95 0.66
CA PRO A 21 -1.74 2.61 1.51
C PRO A 21 -1.76 1.15 2.02
N ILE A 22 -2.94 0.51 2.09
CA ILE A 22 -3.04 -0.92 2.44
C ILE A 22 -2.41 -1.78 1.33
N ALA A 23 -2.74 -1.52 0.07
CA ALA A 23 -2.16 -2.23 -1.06
C ALA A 23 -0.64 -1.99 -1.17
N SER A 24 -0.18 -0.75 -0.92
CA SER A 24 1.25 -0.41 -0.82
C SER A 24 1.99 -1.31 0.17
N VAL A 25 1.50 -1.40 1.42
CA VAL A 25 2.11 -2.25 2.46
C VAL A 25 2.11 -3.71 2.04
N PHE A 26 1.04 -4.20 1.43
CA PHE A 26 0.96 -5.57 0.94
C PHE A 26 2.03 -5.87 -0.12
N PHE A 27 2.16 -5.04 -1.16
CA PHE A 27 3.11 -5.29 -2.25
C PHE A 27 4.57 -5.22 -1.78
N ILE A 28 4.90 -4.22 -0.95
CA ILE A 28 6.24 -4.08 -0.37
C ILE A 28 6.55 -5.30 0.51
N LYS A 29 5.62 -5.69 1.38
CA LYS A 29 5.80 -6.85 2.27
C LYS A 29 6.02 -8.13 1.47
N GLN A 30 5.21 -8.39 0.44
CA GLN A 30 5.27 -9.64 -0.31
C GLN A 30 6.62 -9.82 -1.02
N ASN A 31 7.21 -8.73 -1.51
CA ASN A 31 8.55 -8.78 -2.09
C ASN A 31 9.64 -9.10 -1.04
N PHE A 32 9.57 -8.52 0.17
CA PHE A 32 10.50 -8.86 1.25
C PHE A 32 10.37 -10.31 1.73
N VAL A 33 9.16 -10.89 1.66
CA VAL A 33 8.97 -12.33 1.90
C VAL A 33 9.77 -13.17 0.90
N VAL A 34 9.76 -12.79 -0.38
CA VAL A 34 10.54 -13.50 -1.42
C VAL A 34 12.05 -13.31 -1.23
N LEU A 35 12.47 -12.16 -0.72
CA LEU A 35 13.87 -11.89 -0.35
C LEU A 35 14.32 -12.63 0.92
N ASN A 36 13.42 -13.36 1.61
CA ASN A 36 13.66 -13.98 2.91
C ASN A 36 14.19 -12.98 3.97
N ASP A 37 13.74 -11.71 3.89
CA ASP A 37 14.10 -10.66 4.84
C ASP A 37 12.98 -10.45 5.87
N ASP A 38 12.98 -11.32 6.89
CA ASP A 38 11.97 -11.29 7.96
C ASP A 38 11.99 -9.99 8.77
N GLU A 39 13.15 -9.33 8.89
CA GLU A 39 13.27 -8.07 9.61
C GLU A 39 12.57 -6.96 8.82
N ALA A 40 12.79 -6.89 7.50
CA ALA A 40 12.10 -5.96 6.63
C ALA A 40 10.58 -6.23 6.58
N VAL A 41 10.14 -7.49 6.53
CA VAL A 41 8.71 -7.85 6.62
C VAL A 41 8.07 -7.28 7.90
N LYS A 42 8.73 -7.44 9.06
CA LYS A 42 8.24 -6.90 10.34
C LYS A 42 8.22 -5.37 10.33
N LYS A 43 9.28 -4.73 9.81
CA LYS A 43 9.34 -3.27 9.66
C LYS A 43 8.22 -2.75 8.75
N THR A 44 7.99 -3.37 7.59
CA THR A 44 6.93 -2.99 6.65
C THR A 44 5.55 -3.08 7.29
N ASN A 45 5.25 -4.15 8.03
CA ASN A 45 3.97 -4.24 8.76
C ASN A 45 3.85 -3.16 9.83
N ARG A 46 4.89 -2.95 10.65
CA ARG A 46 4.85 -2.00 11.77
C ARG A 46 4.73 -0.56 11.27
N TYR A 47 5.62 -0.13 10.40
CA TYR A 47 5.60 1.24 9.86
C TYR A 47 4.41 1.46 8.92
N GLY A 48 4.03 0.43 8.15
CA GLY A 48 2.84 0.46 7.32
C GLY A 48 1.57 0.68 8.14
N ALA A 49 1.38 -0.08 9.22
CA ALA A 49 0.26 0.11 10.13
C ALA A 49 0.28 1.52 10.75
N LEU A 50 1.43 2.00 11.22
CA LEU A 50 1.56 3.35 11.78
C LEU A 50 1.17 4.44 10.76
N VAL A 51 1.63 4.35 9.51
CA VAL A 51 1.31 5.30 8.44
C VAL A 51 -0.16 5.25 8.08
N ILE A 52 -0.75 4.05 7.95
CA ILE A 52 -2.18 3.87 7.67
C ILE A 52 -3.02 4.47 8.79
N THR A 53 -2.71 4.14 10.05
CA THR A 53 -3.40 4.70 11.22
C THR A 53 -3.27 6.22 11.24
N PHE A 54 -2.07 6.76 11.02
CA PHE A 54 -1.85 8.20 10.97
C PHE A 54 -2.69 8.88 9.89
N PHE A 55 -2.69 8.35 8.67
CA PHE A 55 -3.50 8.88 7.58
C PHE A 55 -4.99 8.82 7.89
N ILE A 56 -5.51 7.68 8.32
CA ILE A 56 -6.94 7.53 8.62
C ILE A 56 -7.35 8.46 9.77
N SER A 57 -6.52 8.61 10.80
CA SER A 57 -6.80 9.51 11.93
C SER A 57 -6.79 11.00 11.56
N ILE A 58 -5.97 11.43 10.58
CA ILE A 58 -5.92 12.85 10.18
C ILE A 58 -7.00 13.21 9.16
N LEU A 59 -7.55 12.24 8.40
CA LEU A 59 -8.53 12.50 7.34
C LEU A 59 -9.72 13.38 7.78
N PRO A 60 -10.38 13.16 8.94
CA PRO A 60 -11.52 13.98 9.36
C PRO A 60 -11.16 15.43 9.66
N PHE A 61 -9.88 15.72 9.92
CA PHE A 61 -9.38 17.04 10.30
C PHE A 61 -8.76 17.80 9.12
N LEU A 62 -8.78 17.22 7.92
CA LEU A 62 -8.31 17.92 6.73
C LEU A 62 -9.34 18.98 6.31
N PRO A 63 -8.90 20.19 5.92
CA PRO A 63 -9.81 21.21 5.45
C PRO A 63 -10.45 20.80 4.12
N GLU A 64 -11.66 21.29 3.83
CA GLU A 64 -12.43 20.92 2.62
C GLU A 64 -11.69 21.19 1.30
N ASN A 65 -10.80 22.18 1.28
CA ASN A 65 -9.98 22.54 0.13
C ASN A 65 -8.66 21.76 0.03
N PHE A 66 -8.43 20.77 0.90
CA PHE A 66 -7.23 19.96 0.86
C PHE A 66 -7.15 19.17 -0.46
N PRO A 67 -6.02 19.19 -1.18
CA PRO A 67 -5.92 18.49 -2.45
C PRO A 67 -5.99 16.95 -2.29
N ASN A 68 -7.08 16.35 -2.79
CA ASN A 68 -7.36 14.91 -2.69
C ASN A 68 -6.30 13.99 -3.29
N MET A 69 -5.41 14.52 -4.15
CA MET A 69 -4.36 13.74 -4.80
C MET A 69 -3.04 13.68 -4.01
N ILE A 70 -2.86 14.46 -2.95
CA ILE A 70 -1.60 14.47 -2.18
C ILE A 70 -1.30 13.10 -1.58
N ILE A 71 -2.26 12.52 -0.84
CA ILE A 71 -2.08 11.21 -0.19
C ILE A 71 -1.88 10.09 -1.22
N PRO A 72 -2.68 9.99 -2.31
CA PRO A 72 -2.41 9.06 -3.40
C PRO A 72 -1.01 9.22 -4.01
N ILE A 73 -0.59 10.44 -4.35
CA ILE A 73 0.71 10.69 -4.98
C ILE A 73 1.86 10.26 -4.07
N ILE A 74 1.81 10.62 -2.78
CA ILE A 74 2.81 10.21 -1.79
C ILE A 74 2.86 8.69 -1.70
N THR A 75 1.70 8.03 -1.67
CA THR A 75 1.61 6.55 -1.60
C THR A 75 2.23 5.91 -2.84
N ILE A 76 1.93 6.40 -4.05
CA ILE A 76 2.47 5.88 -5.31
C ILE A 76 4.00 6.02 -5.36
N ILE A 77 4.50 7.23 -5.07
CA ILE A 77 5.92 7.56 -5.16
C ILE A 77 6.71 6.78 -4.11
N SER A 78 6.26 6.79 -2.85
CA SER A 78 6.92 6.04 -1.77
C SER A 78 6.95 4.55 -2.07
N THR A 79 5.85 3.96 -2.55
CA THR A 79 5.81 2.55 -2.96
C THR A 79 6.84 2.26 -4.05
N ARG A 80 6.89 3.10 -5.09
CA ARG A 80 7.84 2.91 -6.20
C ARG A 80 9.27 2.90 -5.69
N LEU A 81 9.62 3.96 -4.94
CA LEU A 81 10.97 4.18 -4.44
C LEU A 81 11.40 3.08 -3.48
N LEU A 82 10.51 2.61 -2.60
CA LEU A 82 10.83 1.54 -1.66
C LEU A 82 11.09 0.21 -2.38
N VAL A 83 10.25 -0.15 -3.35
CA VAL A 83 10.44 -1.38 -4.13
C VAL A 83 11.71 -1.30 -4.98
N GLU A 84 11.92 -0.19 -5.67
CA GLU A 84 13.06 -0.01 -6.58
C GLU A 84 14.40 0.07 -5.83
N LYS A 85 14.42 0.72 -4.65
CA LYS A 85 15.65 0.92 -3.87
C LYS A 85 16.05 -0.27 -3.01
N PHE A 86 15.07 -0.98 -2.44
CA PHE A 86 15.35 -2.01 -1.43
C PHE A 86 15.01 -3.43 -1.87
N GLN A 87 14.42 -3.60 -3.06
CA GLN A 87 13.93 -4.91 -3.49
C GLN A 87 14.36 -5.23 -4.93
N PHE A 88 13.50 -4.92 -5.90
CA PHE A 88 13.66 -5.38 -7.28
C PHE A 88 13.46 -4.22 -8.25
N THR A 89 14.32 -4.13 -9.26
CA THR A 89 14.03 -3.33 -10.46
C THR A 89 13.40 -4.20 -11.53
N LYS A 90 12.80 -3.59 -12.55
CA LYS A 90 12.22 -4.35 -13.66
C LYS A 90 13.28 -5.16 -14.40
N GLU A 91 14.47 -4.60 -14.57
CA GLU A 91 15.62 -5.20 -15.25
C GLU A 91 16.14 -6.41 -14.48
N VAL A 92 16.23 -6.33 -13.15
CA VAL A 92 16.65 -7.45 -12.30
C VAL A 92 15.68 -8.63 -12.43
N ILE A 93 14.38 -8.36 -12.46
CA ILE A 93 13.37 -9.42 -12.60
C ILE A 93 13.44 -10.07 -13.99
N SER A 94 13.57 -9.28 -15.05
CA SER A 94 13.60 -9.80 -16.42
C SER A 94 14.88 -10.57 -16.78
N ASN A 95 15.99 -10.30 -16.10
CA ASN A 95 17.30 -10.91 -16.39
C ASN A 95 17.66 -12.05 -15.43
N ASN A 96 16.77 -12.39 -14.49
CA ASN A 96 17.01 -13.44 -13.50
C ASN A 96 16.00 -14.58 -13.72
N ASP A 97 16.51 -15.75 -14.13
CA ASP A 97 15.70 -16.94 -14.40
C ASP A 97 14.94 -17.47 -13.16
N ASP A 98 15.38 -17.11 -11.95
CA ASP A 98 14.75 -17.48 -10.70
C ASP A 98 13.61 -16.52 -10.28
N LEU A 99 13.39 -15.43 -11.01
CA LEU A 99 12.35 -14.43 -10.72
C LEU A 99 11.34 -14.34 -11.86
N ASP A 100 10.09 -14.09 -11.51
CA ASP A 100 9.07 -13.81 -12.52
C ASP A 100 8.01 -12.83 -11.96
N PHE A 101 7.36 -12.09 -12.84
CA PHE A 101 6.34 -11.13 -12.45
C PHE A 101 5.07 -11.85 -11.99
N HIS A 102 4.43 -11.32 -10.95
CA HIS A 102 3.03 -11.60 -10.71
C HIS A 102 2.17 -11.10 -11.88
N SER A 103 1.00 -11.72 -12.09
CA SER A 103 0.06 -11.27 -13.12
C SER A 103 -0.57 -9.92 -12.75
N ASN A 104 -0.82 -9.09 -13.77
CA ASN A 104 -1.51 -7.81 -13.55
C ASN A 104 -2.95 -8.00 -13.02
N TRP A 105 -3.60 -9.12 -13.33
CA TRP A 105 -4.87 -9.49 -12.71
C TRP A 105 -4.77 -9.65 -11.20
N ARG A 106 -3.71 -10.29 -10.70
CA ARG A 106 -3.49 -10.40 -9.26
C ARG A 106 -3.27 -9.03 -8.63
N VAL A 107 -2.51 -8.13 -9.29
CA VAL A 107 -2.33 -6.75 -8.81
C VAL A 107 -3.68 -6.05 -8.70
N LEU A 108 -4.53 -6.14 -9.73
CA LEU A 108 -5.87 -5.57 -9.73
C LEU A 108 -6.73 -6.10 -8.58
N PHE A 109 -6.83 -7.42 -8.42
CA PHE A 109 -7.65 -8.03 -7.37
C PHE A 109 -7.19 -7.66 -5.96
N VAL A 110 -5.89 -7.73 -5.69
CA VAL A 110 -5.32 -7.33 -4.39
C VAL A 110 -5.63 -5.85 -4.09
N SER A 111 -5.52 -5.00 -5.11
CA SER A 111 -5.79 -3.57 -4.97
C SER A 111 -7.27 -3.30 -4.69
N LEU A 112 -8.18 -3.98 -5.37
CA LEU A 112 -9.62 -3.87 -5.11
C LEU A 112 -10.00 -4.35 -3.72
N ILE A 113 -9.45 -5.48 -3.26
CA ILE A 113 -9.67 -5.96 -1.89
C ILE A 113 -9.15 -4.93 -0.88
N SER A 114 -7.95 -4.39 -1.10
CA SER A 114 -7.36 -3.38 -0.23
C SER A 114 -8.20 -2.11 -0.18
N LEU A 115 -8.76 -1.68 -1.32
CA LEU A 115 -9.67 -0.55 -1.41
C LEU A 115 -10.95 -0.79 -0.59
N VAL A 116 -11.57 -1.97 -0.72
CA VAL A 116 -12.76 -2.34 0.07
C VAL A 116 -12.44 -2.33 1.57
N VAL A 117 -11.31 -2.92 1.98
CA VAL A 117 -10.88 -2.90 3.38
C VAL A 117 -10.66 -1.46 3.87
N PHE A 118 -10.02 -0.61 3.06
CA PHE A 118 -9.81 0.80 3.40
C PHE A 118 -11.13 1.55 3.59
N MET A 119 -12.11 1.34 2.69
CA MET A 119 -13.44 1.93 2.80
C MET A 119 -14.17 1.46 4.06
N ILE A 120 -14.11 0.17 4.39
CA ILE A 120 -14.71 -0.37 5.61
C ILE A 120 -14.11 0.30 6.86
N ILE A 121 -12.78 0.42 6.92
CA ILE A 121 -12.11 1.08 8.05
C ILE A 121 -12.51 2.56 8.14
N GLY A 122 -12.50 3.27 7.01
CA GLY A 122 -12.86 4.69 6.95
C GLY A 122 -14.30 4.94 7.40
N VAL A 123 -15.27 4.19 6.86
CA VAL A 123 -16.68 4.29 7.26
C VAL A 123 -16.86 3.92 8.73
N SER A 124 -16.19 2.88 9.21
CA SER A 124 -16.25 2.49 10.63
C SER A 124 -15.72 3.59 11.55
N LEU A 125 -14.66 4.29 11.15
CA LEU A 125 -14.14 5.43 11.90
C LEU A 125 -15.15 6.58 11.93
N LEU A 126 -15.74 6.93 10.78
CA LEU A 126 -16.73 8.02 10.71
C LEU A 126 -17.93 7.72 11.62
N LEU A 127 -18.48 6.50 11.56
CA LEU A 127 -19.56 6.07 12.46
C LEU A 127 -19.17 6.11 13.94
N ALA A 128 -17.91 5.79 14.26
CA ALA A 128 -17.43 5.89 15.64
C ALA A 128 -17.33 7.36 16.10
N LEU A 129 -16.83 8.26 15.25
CA LEU A 129 -16.74 9.69 15.57
C LEU A 129 -18.12 10.32 15.79
N ASP A 130 -19.10 9.98 14.95
CA ASP A 130 -20.50 10.36 15.12
C ASP A 130 -21.06 9.85 16.45
N PHE A 131 -20.88 8.55 16.73
CA PHE A 131 -21.33 7.95 18.00
C PHE A 131 -20.74 8.62 19.25
N PHE A 132 -19.49 9.08 19.19
CA PHE A 132 -18.84 9.81 20.29
C PHE A 132 -19.13 11.32 20.31
N GLY A 133 -19.95 11.84 19.39
CA GLY A 133 -20.35 13.25 19.31
C GLY A 133 -19.23 14.19 18.84
N VAL A 134 -18.18 13.65 18.23
CA VAL A 134 -17.01 14.42 17.77
C VAL A 134 -17.36 15.29 16.55
N GLU A 135 -18.45 14.99 15.82
CA GLU A 135 -18.93 15.82 14.70
C GLU A 135 -19.21 17.27 15.11
N SER A 136 -19.59 17.52 16.37
CA SER A 136 -19.80 18.88 16.88
C SER A 136 -18.52 19.74 17.00
N LEU A 137 -17.34 19.12 16.83
CA LEU A 137 -16.02 19.73 16.91
C LEU A 137 -15.31 19.85 15.54
N LEU A 138 -15.89 19.28 14.49
CA LEU A 138 -15.43 19.35 13.10
C LEU A 138 -16.18 20.46 12.34
#